data_AF-A0A916GCP9-F1
#
_entry.id   AF-A0A916GCP9-F1
#
_cell.length_a   1.000
_cell.length_b   1.000
_cell.length_c   1.000
_cell.angle_alpha   90.00
_cell.angle_beta   90.00
_cell.angle_gamma   90.00
#
_symmetry.space_group_name_H-M   'P 1'
#
loop_
_entity.id
_entity.type
_entity.pdbx_description
1 polymer ?
#
loop_
_entity_poly.entity_id
_entity_poly.type
_entity_poly.pdbx_seq_one_letter_code
_entity_poly.pdbx_strand_id
1 'polypeptide(L)'
;MSQYGFPIEPFEFDYELDEAWETGSPDRSSRAYVKWVQESLNQILGLRLSTDGIMGAQTRSAIRSFQQKRGLKADGILGAQTEAAIKAALSGAPAIPTKPTAPGSADPNYERWFETGGTPKMQPVRSGNDVKYLIDGRATFADMVRAIRTATSSEHYIYLLGWRLSDDFELITGDSKSSMWSLLATASSRKVQVRAMLSQHVGNANRMPVVRINAMTHGAAIHDDRFRRFGSHHQKILIVKGSEGLIAFCGGIDIVANRVVNTGGGSSGGSSGGGGSPLHDVHCRITGPAAHDLLRIFLERWQDHPDHGKLDGKKGALLGLKESVPGPTGKHIVQIGRTYGNGAGYRFAPKGEQTAKRMILKAIREARQFIYIEDQYLVSMELSRALQAALPRIQHLTIVMPDSPLVAGDMRQPFYRRQQFIAPLKKAGGSKVRVFYLSPPGKAHTYVHAKMYVIDDRFAIIGS
;
A
#
# COMPACT_ATOMS: atom_id res chain seq x y z
N MET A 1 -51.06 20.19 19.17
CA MET A 1 -50.66 19.54 20.44
C MET A 1 -49.27 18.95 20.25
N SER A 2 -48.29 19.54 20.92
CA SER A 2 -46.87 19.20 20.90
C SER A 2 -46.55 17.98 21.77
N GLN A 3 -45.47 17.26 21.47
CA GLN A 3 -44.47 16.96 22.50
C GLN A 3 -43.12 16.63 21.83
N TYR A 4 -42.03 17.14 22.42
CA TYR A 4 -40.64 17.19 21.91
C TYR A 4 -40.29 18.42 21.05
N GLY A 5 -40.42 19.59 21.67
CA GLY A 5 -39.74 20.81 21.25
C GLY A 5 -38.29 20.80 21.77
N PHE A 6 -37.34 20.88 20.85
CA PHE A 6 -36.01 21.43 21.13
C PHE A 6 -35.89 22.73 20.32
N PRO A 7 -35.53 23.86 20.94
CA PRO A 7 -35.32 25.11 20.22
C PRO A 7 -34.10 24.96 19.30
N ILE A 8 -34.32 25.21 18.01
CA ILE A 8 -33.23 25.42 17.05
C ILE A 8 -32.82 26.89 17.23
N GLU A 9 -31.87 27.13 18.13
CA GLU A 9 -31.12 28.38 18.16
C GLU A 9 -30.28 28.44 16.87
N PRO A 10 -30.35 29.50 16.05
CA PRO A 10 -29.40 29.69 14.96
C PRO A 10 -28.02 29.94 15.58
N PHE A 11 -27.15 28.93 15.50
CA PHE A 11 -25.74 29.08 15.85
C PHE A 11 -25.07 29.90 14.74
N GLU A 12 -25.07 31.23 14.90
CA GLU A 12 -24.15 32.11 14.17
C GLU A 12 -22.74 31.83 14.69
N PHE A 13 -21.90 31.25 13.83
CA PHE A 13 -20.46 31.22 14.07
C PHE A 13 -19.91 32.61 13.76
N ASP A 14 -19.66 33.40 14.80
CA ASP A 14 -18.74 34.52 14.71
C ASP A 14 -17.35 33.95 14.40
N TYR A 15 -16.92 34.14 13.16
CA TYR A 15 -15.52 33.94 12.78
C TYR A 15 -14.71 35.12 13.31
N GLU A 16 -14.25 35.02 14.56
CA GLU A 16 -13.01 35.72 14.91
C GLU A 16 -11.86 34.93 14.26
N LEU A 17 -11.52 35.36 13.05
CA LEU A 17 -10.28 35.01 12.38
C LEU A 17 -9.12 35.49 13.26
N ASP A 18 -8.58 34.60 14.09
CA ASP A 18 -7.23 34.78 14.62
C ASP A 18 -6.26 34.79 13.42
N GLU A 19 -5.88 36.01 13.01
CA GLU A 19 -4.91 36.36 11.98
C GLU A 19 -3.49 35.89 12.36
N ALA A 20 -3.26 34.58 12.43
CA ALA A 20 -1.93 34.02 12.71
C ALA A 20 -1.59 32.75 11.90
N TRP A 21 -2.25 32.51 10.77
CA TRP A 21 -2.01 31.31 9.93
C TRP A 21 -1.51 31.56 8.50
N GLU A 22 -0.80 32.66 8.26
CA GLU A 22 0.20 32.71 7.18
C GLU A 22 1.58 32.54 7.82
N THR A 23 2.36 31.50 7.52
CA THR A 23 3.11 31.39 6.27
C THR A 23 3.53 29.95 5.99
N GLY A 24 3.49 29.59 4.71
CA GLY A 24 3.65 28.23 4.21
C GLY A 24 5.02 27.59 4.42
N SER A 25 5.08 26.28 4.13
CA SER A 25 6.36 25.60 3.92
C SER A 25 7.21 26.40 2.91
N PRO A 26 8.51 26.63 3.16
CA PRO A 26 9.32 27.42 2.26
C PRO A 26 9.25 26.86 0.83
N ASP A 27 8.97 27.70 -0.16
CA ASP A 27 9.13 27.31 -1.56
C ASP A 27 10.62 27.07 -1.80
N ARG A 28 10.98 25.78 -1.79
CA ARG A 28 12.36 25.30 -1.94
C ARG A 28 12.91 25.49 -3.35
N SER A 29 12.08 25.93 -4.28
CA SER A 29 12.46 26.30 -5.64
C SER A 29 12.56 27.82 -5.85
N SER A 30 12.13 28.62 -4.87
CA SER A 30 12.21 30.07 -4.97
C SER A 30 13.66 30.56 -5.05
N ARG A 31 13.88 31.62 -5.85
CA ARG A 31 15.19 32.27 -5.96
C ARG A 31 15.74 32.70 -4.60
N ALA A 32 14.89 33.22 -3.72
CA ALA A 32 15.27 33.63 -2.37
C ALA A 32 15.80 32.46 -1.53
N TYR A 33 15.12 31.31 -1.59
CA TYR A 33 15.56 30.12 -0.89
C TYR A 33 16.86 29.55 -1.45
N VAL A 34 17.05 29.55 -2.78
CA VAL A 34 18.30 29.09 -3.39
C VAL A 34 19.47 30.03 -3.03
N LYS A 35 19.25 31.34 -2.96
CA LYS A 35 20.26 32.29 -2.48
C LYS A 35 20.66 32.01 -1.03
N TRP A 36 19.68 31.81 -0.15
CA TRP A 36 19.94 31.42 1.24
C TRP A 36 20.81 30.16 1.32
N VAL A 37 20.58 29.15 0.47
CA VAL A 37 21.39 27.93 0.42
C VAL A 37 22.81 28.21 -0.05
N GLN A 38 22.98 29.00 -1.12
CA GLN A 38 24.30 29.36 -1.65
C GLN A 38 25.13 30.11 -0.61
N GLU A 39 24.53 31.10 0.06
CA GLU A 39 25.14 31.85 1.16
C GLU A 39 25.52 30.94 2.33
N SER A 40 24.60 30.07 2.74
CA SER A 40 24.83 29.13 3.83
C SER A 40 25.97 28.15 3.52
N LEU A 41 26.04 27.64 2.29
CA LEU A 41 27.11 26.72 1.87
C LEU A 41 28.46 27.44 1.75
N ASN A 42 28.49 28.69 1.29
CA ASN A 42 29.70 29.51 1.31
C ASN A 42 30.22 29.67 2.75
N GLN A 43 29.34 29.97 3.70
CA GLN A 43 29.69 30.12 5.11
C GLN A 43 30.15 28.80 5.75
N ILE A 44 29.43 27.69 5.53
CA ILE A 44 29.70 26.42 6.20
C ILE A 44 30.93 25.70 5.61
N LEU A 45 31.13 25.79 4.30
CA LEU A 45 32.18 25.05 3.59
C LEU A 45 33.37 25.92 3.17
N GLY A 46 33.32 27.24 3.40
CA GLY A 46 34.37 28.17 2.96
C GLY A 46 34.45 28.30 1.43
N LEU A 47 33.31 28.15 0.74
CA LEU A 47 33.23 28.22 -0.72
C LEU A 47 33.02 29.66 -1.21
N ARG A 48 33.22 29.86 -2.52
CA ARG A 48 32.94 31.13 -3.24
C ARG A 48 31.94 30.91 -4.38
N LEU A 49 30.81 30.28 -4.07
CA LEU A 49 29.70 30.13 -5.02
C LEU A 49 29.08 31.49 -5.33
N SER A 50 28.65 31.68 -6.58
CA SER A 50 27.74 32.77 -6.97
C SER A 50 26.42 32.62 -6.21
N THR A 51 25.93 33.71 -5.59
CA THR A 51 24.66 33.78 -4.84
C THR A 51 23.54 34.37 -5.70
N ASP A 52 23.38 33.81 -6.89
CA ASP A 52 22.44 34.25 -7.93
C ASP A 52 21.02 33.69 -7.79
N GLY A 53 20.80 32.75 -6.87
CA GLY A 53 19.53 32.06 -6.69
C GLY A 53 19.25 30.99 -7.75
N ILE A 54 20.27 30.55 -8.49
CA ILE A 54 20.17 29.53 -9.54
C ILE A 54 20.72 28.19 -9.04
N MET A 55 19.90 27.13 -9.14
CA MET A 55 20.29 25.77 -8.76
C MET A 55 21.14 25.08 -9.87
N GLY A 56 22.28 25.69 -10.19
CA GLY A 56 23.22 25.25 -11.22
C GLY A 56 24.12 24.09 -10.78
N ALA A 57 25.00 23.64 -11.69
CA ALA A 57 25.89 22.50 -11.47
C ALA A 57 26.82 22.70 -10.25
N GLN A 58 27.34 23.91 -10.06
CA GLN A 58 28.22 24.25 -8.93
C GLN A 58 27.46 24.21 -7.60
N THR A 59 26.25 24.79 -7.53
CA THR A 59 25.38 24.74 -6.34
C THR A 59 25.06 23.29 -5.97
N ARG A 60 24.70 22.44 -6.94
CA ARG A 60 24.43 21.01 -6.71
C ARG A 60 25.67 20.23 -6.26
N SER A 61 26.84 20.57 -6.78
CA SER A 61 28.11 19.98 -6.34
C SER A 61 28.43 20.33 -4.88
N ALA A 62 28.20 21.60 -4.51
CA ALA A 62 28.36 22.06 -3.13
C ALA A 62 27.35 21.39 -2.18
N ILE A 63 26.11 21.19 -2.61
CA ILE A 63 25.11 20.43 -1.85
C ILE A 63 25.58 18.99 -1.63
N ARG A 64 26.09 18.30 -2.66
CA ARG A 64 26.65 16.95 -2.50
C ARG A 64 27.81 16.91 -1.51
N SER A 65 28.72 17.87 -1.61
CA SER A 65 29.88 17.98 -0.72
C SER A 65 29.43 18.20 0.73
N PHE A 66 28.45 19.07 0.94
CA PHE A 66 27.83 19.29 2.24
C PHE A 66 27.14 18.02 2.77
N GLN A 67 26.31 17.37 1.95
CA GLN A 67 25.62 16.13 2.30
C GLN A 67 26.63 15.06 2.72
N GLN A 68 27.71 14.87 1.96
CA GLN A 68 28.77 13.93 2.27
C GLN A 68 29.46 14.27 3.61
N LYS A 69 29.82 15.54 3.83
CA LYS A 69 30.44 16.00 5.10
C LYS A 69 29.51 15.83 6.31
N ARG A 70 28.20 15.77 6.10
CA ARG A 70 27.18 15.58 7.13
C ARG A 70 26.63 14.16 7.22
N GLY A 71 27.18 13.20 6.46
CA GLY A 71 26.73 11.81 6.47
C GLY A 71 25.34 11.58 5.86
N LEU A 72 24.86 12.52 5.05
CA LEU A 72 23.62 12.40 4.29
C LEU A 72 23.88 11.74 2.92
N LYS A 73 22.82 11.27 2.26
CA LYS A 73 22.92 10.80 0.86
C LYS A 73 23.35 11.97 -0.04
N ALA A 74 24.51 11.84 -0.69
CA ALA A 74 25.10 12.88 -1.55
C ALA A 74 24.50 12.89 -2.97
N ASP A 75 23.19 13.12 -3.08
CA ASP A 75 22.46 13.16 -4.36
C ASP A 75 22.36 14.56 -4.98
N GLY A 76 22.76 15.61 -4.25
CA GLY A 76 22.70 17.00 -4.73
C GLY A 76 21.29 17.56 -4.75
N ILE A 77 20.36 16.89 -4.06
CA ILE A 77 18.97 17.29 -3.92
C ILE A 77 18.80 18.01 -2.58
N LEU A 78 18.24 19.21 -2.65
CA LEU A 78 17.96 20.03 -1.49
C LEU A 78 16.61 19.63 -0.86
N GLY A 79 16.60 18.47 -0.19
CA GLY A 79 15.45 17.97 0.56
C GLY A 79 15.42 18.49 2.01
N ALA A 80 14.35 18.17 2.74
CA ALA A 80 14.15 18.62 4.13
C ALA A 80 15.30 18.23 5.08
N GLN A 81 15.92 17.06 4.87
CA GLN A 81 17.08 16.62 5.67
C GLN A 81 18.32 17.48 5.41
N THR A 82 18.61 17.78 4.13
CA THR A 82 19.71 18.67 3.75
C THR A 82 19.49 20.08 4.33
N GLU A 83 18.27 20.62 4.24
CA GLU A 83 17.91 21.92 4.81
C GLU A 83 18.10 21.97 6.34
N ALA A 84 17.58 20.97 7.05
CA ALA A 84 17.70 20.90 8.51
C ALA A 84 19.17 20.82 8.94
N ALA A 85 19.99 20.06 8.21
CA ALA A 85 21.43 19.97 8.46
C ALA A 85 22.14 21.30 8.19
N ILE A 86 21.75 22.06 7.16
CA ILE A 86 22.30 23.40 6.89
C ILE A 86 21.97 24.34 8.06
N LYS A 87 20.71 24.38 8.50
CA LYS A 87 20.29 25.21 9.64
C LYS A 87 21.06 24.86 10.92
N ALA A 88 21.21 23.57 11.23
CA ALA A 88 21.98 23.12 12.38
C ALA A 88 23.48 23.48 12.29
N ALA A 89 24.05 23.43 11.08
CA ALA A 89 25.43 23.82 10.84
C ALA A 89 25.65 25.33 11.03
N LEU A 90 24.69 26.16 10.67
CA LEU A 90 24.73 27.61 10.89
C LEU A 90 24.58 28.00 12.37
N SER A 91 23.83 27.23 13.15
CA SER A 91 23.62 27.49 14.58
C SER A 91 24.72 26.93 15.48
N GLY A 92 25.77 26.31 14.92
CA GLY A 92 26.87 25.70 15.69
C GLY A 92 26.45 24.45 16.48
N ALA A 93 25.24 23.92 16.26
CA ALA A 93 24.76 22.73 16.94
C ALA A 93 25.53 21.49 16.45
N PRO A 94 25.89 20.55 17.35
CA PRO A 94 26.51 19.28 16.94
C PRO A 94 25.58 18.56 15.95
N ALA A 95 26.17 18.00 14.89
CA ALA A 95 25.43 17.32 13.84
C ALA A 95 24.51 16.26 14.47
N ILE A 96 23.20 16.37 14.26
CA ILE A 96 22.25 15.33 14.64
C ILE A 96 22.75 14.05 13.94
N PRO A 97 23.13 12.99 14.68
CA PRO A 97 23.54 11.75 14.06
C PRO A 97 22.26 11.03 13.59
N THR A 98 21.67 11.50 12.49
CA THR A 98 20.89 10.62 11.64
C THR A 98 21.89 9.81 10.84
N LYS A 99 22.56 8.85 11.48
CA LYS A 99 23.08 7.72 10.74
C LYS A 99 21.82 6.93 10.36
N PRO A 100 21.30 6.98 9.11
CA PRO A 100 20.47 5.88 8.67
C PRO A 100 21.30 4.64 8.96
N THR A 101 20.77 3.73 9.76
CA THR A 101 21.32 2.37 9.84
C THR A 101 21.61 1.96 8.41
N ALA A 102 22.87 1.63 8.13
CA ALA A 102 23.31 1.30 6.78
C ALA A 102 22.27 0.37 6.14
N PRO A 103 21.80 0.65 4.91
CA PRO A 103 20.89 -0.25 4.23
C PRO A 103 21.59 -1.62 4.15
N GLY A 104 21.09 -2.61 4.89
CA GLY A 104 21.51 -3.99 4.70
C GLY A 104 22.30 -4.70 5.81
N SER A 105 22.44 -4.19 7.04
CA SER A 105 22.69 -5.14 8.13
C SER A 105 21.38 -5.89 8.42
N ALA A 106 21.37 -7.23 8.35
CA ALA A 106 20.20 -7.98 8.82
C ALA A 106 19.93 -7.61 10.28
N ASP A 107 18.66 -7.42 10.67
CA ASP A 107 18.29 -7.30 12.08
C ASP A 107 18.63 -8.64 12.76
N PRO A 108 19.61 -8.71 13.67
CA PRO A 108 20.02 -9.97 14.28
C PRO A 108 18.92 -10.58 15.17
N ASN A 109 17.87 -9.81 15.48
CA ASN A 109 16.71 -10.25 16.25
C ASN A 109 15.42 -10.17 15.41
N TYR A 110 15.50 -10.46 14.11
CA TYR A 110 14.38 -10.31 13.18
C TYR A 110 13.15 -11.14 13.59
N GLU A 111 13.35 -12.23 14.33
CA GLU A 111 12.30 -13.14 14.79
C GLU A 111 11.24 -12.39 15.63
N ARG A 112 11.63 -11.31 16.31
CA ARG A 112 10.69 -10.50 17.10
C ARG A 112 9.55 -9.94 16.24
N TRP A 113 9.77 -9.70 14.95
CA TRP A 113 8.76 -9.14 14.06
C TRP A 113 7.65 -10.13 13.70
N PHE A 114 7.93 -11.44 13.75
CA PHE A 114 7.05 -12.47 13.24
C PHE A 114 6.28 -13.18 14.36
N GLU A 115 4.97 -13.36 14.18
CA GLU A 115 4.12 -14.07 15.12
C GLU A 115 4.13 -15.56 14.78
N THR A 116 4.46 -16.43 15.73
CA THR A 116 4.61 -17.88 15.48
C THR A 116 3.62 -18.74 16.27
N GLY A 117 2.87 -18.16 17.22
CA GLY A 117 1.97 -18.90 18.10
C GLY A 117 0.47 -18.59 17.92
N GLY A 118 -0.33 -19.05 18.87
CA GLY A 118 -1.75 -18.70 19.05
C GLY A 118 -2.74 -19.34 18.06
N THR A 119 -4.02 -19.01 18.25
CA THR A 119 -5.15 -19.51 17.47
C THR A 119 -5.86 -18.35 16.75
N PRO A 120 -6.14 -18.43 15.43
CA PRO A 120 -5.73 -19.50 14.51
C PRO A 120 -4.21 -19.48 14.24
N LYS A 121 -3.70 -20.64 13.80
CA LYS A 121 -2.28 -20.84 13.49
C LYS A 121 -1.80 -19.86 12.42
N MET A 122 -0.64 -19.25 12.64
CA MET A 122 0.00 -18.36 11.67
C MET A 122 0.53 -19.12 10.47
N GLN A 123 0.65 -18.43 9.33
CA GLN A 123 1.40 -18.97 8.20
C GLN A 123 2.89 -19.08 8.53
N PRO A 124 3.62 -20.01 7.91
CA PRO A 124 5.05 -20.16 8.14
C PRO A 124 5.81 -18.86 7.87
N VAL A 125 6.87 -18.63 8.65
CA VAL A 125 7.87 -17.62 8.32
C VAL A 125 8.79 -18.22 7.27
N ARG A 126 8.93 -17.56 6.13
CA ARG A 126 9.74 -17.99 4.99
C ARG A 126 10.97 -17.10 4.89
N SER A 127 12.16 -17.68 4.99
CA SER A 127 13.39 -17.01 4.55
C SER A 127 13.60 -17.22 3.05
N GLY A 128 14.53 -16.45 2.46
CA GLY A 128 14.96 -16.69 1.08
C GLY A 128 14.10 -16.07 -0.01
N ASN A 129 13.29 -15.04 0.28
CA ASN A 129 12.39 -14.45 -0.72
C ASN A 129 13.01 -13.22 -1.39
N ASP A 130 12.70 -12.99 -2.65
CA ASP A 130 12.86 -11.67 -3.26
C ASP A 130 11.51 -10.93 -3.24
N VAL A 131 11.51 -9.74 -2.65
CA VAL A 131 10.32 -8.90 -2.49
C VAL A 131 10.64 -7.55 -3.08
N LYS A 132 9.84 -7.14 -4.06
CA LYS A 132 9.91 -5.83 -4.69
C LYS A 132 8.63 -5.08 -4.36
N TYR A 133 8.73 -4.00 -3.60
CA TYR A 133 7.61 -3.07 -3.42
C TYR A 133 7.36 -2.30 -4.72
N LEU A 134 6.10 -2.01 -4.98
CA LEU A 134 5.61 -1.36 -6.19
C LEU A 134 4.69 -0.22 -5.74
N ILE A 135 5.08 1.01 -6.10
CA ILE A 135 4.36 2.23 -5.76
C ILE A 135 3.50 2.61 -6.96
N ASP A 136 2.23 2.88 -6.70
CA ASP A 136 1.19 3.24 -7.66
C ASP A 136 0.86 2.14 -8.70
N GLY A 137 -0.23 2.34 -9.43
CA GLY A 137 -0.69 1.42 -10.46
C GLY A 137 0.32 1.24 -11.60
N ARG A 138 1.05 2.29 -11.98
CA ARG A 138 1.96 2.25 -13.15
C ARG A 138 3.10 1.24 -12.95
N ALA A 139 3.79 1.27 -11.82
CA ALA A 139 4.87 0.33 -11.54
C ALA A 139 4.33 -1.09 -11.37
N THR A 140 3.18 -1.20 -10.70
CA THR A 140 2.52 -2.49 -10.40
C THR A 140 2.09 -3.21 -11.67
N PHE A 141 1.32 -2.53 -12.53
CA PHE A 141 0.81 -3.08 -13.76
C PHE A 141 1.91 -3.42 -14.75
N ALA A 142 2.96 -2.60 -14.88
CA ALA A 142 4.10 -2.93 -15.71
C ALA A 142 4.78 -4.24 -15.28
N ASP A 143 4.88 -4.51 -13.97
CA ASP A 143 5.48 -5.73 -13.44
C ASP A 143 4.56 -6.96 -13.60
N MET A 144 3.26 -6.81 -13.37
CA MET A 144 2.25 -7.84 -13.63
C MET A 144 2.24 -8.26 -15.11
N VAL A 145 2.25 -7.29 -16.03
CA VAL A 145 2.26 -7.56 -17.49
C VAL A 145 3.51 -8.33 -17.89
N ARG A 146 4.69 -7.97 -17.36
CA ARG A 146 5.93 -8.73 -17.60
C ARG A 146 5.79 -10.17 -17.15
N ALA A 147 5.35 -10.39 -15.90
CA ALA A 147 5.17 -11.74 -15.37
C ALA A 147 4.18 -12.56 -16.21
N ILE A 148 3.00 -12.03 -16.52
CA ILE A 148 1.98 -12.71 -17.32
C ILE A 148 2.52 -13.13 -18.70
N ARG A 149 3.34 -12.28 -19.35
CA ARG A 149 3.93 -12.58 -20.66
C ARG A 149 4.89 -13.79 -20.65
N THR A 150 5.41 -14.18 -19.48
CA THR A 150 6.25 -15.39 -19.33
C THR A 150 5.44 -16.69 -19.32
N ALA A 151 4.12 -16.61 -19.10
CA ALA A 151 3.24 -17.77 -19.13
C ALA A 151 2.86 -18.10 -20.58
N THR A 152 3.56 -19.07 -21.18
CA THR A 152 3.43 -19.39 -22.61
C THR A 152 3.20 -20.87 -22.96
N SER A 153 2.99 -21.76 -21.98
CA SER A 153 2.90 -23.22 -22.20
C SER A 153 1.73 -23.83 -21.43
N SER A 154 1.42 -25.10 -21.71
CA SER A 154 0.37 -25.86 -21.01
C SER A 154 0.66 -26.14 -19.54
N GLU A 155 1.93 -26.07 -19.13
CA GLU A 155 2.35 -26.28 -17.73
C GLU A 155 2.28 -24.99 -16.90
N HIS A 156 2.00 -23.87 -17.55
CA HIS A 156 1.92 -22.55 -16.92
C HIS A 156 0.48 -22.23 -16.49
N TYR A 157 0.36 -21.34 -15.50
CA TYR A 157 -0.95 -20.89 -15.02
C TYR A 157 -0.93 -19.44 -14.52
N ILE A 158 -2.09 -18.80 -14.59
CA ILE A 158 -2.36 -17.45 -14.09
C ILE A 158 -3.60 -17.49 -13.21
N TYR A 159 -3.44 -17.24 -11.91
CA TYR A 159 -4.52 -17.24 -10.93
C TYR A 159 -4.74 -15.85 -10.33
N LEU A 160 -6.00 -15.44 -10.17
CA LEU A 160 -6.36 -14.09 -9.75
C LEU A 160 -7.42 -14.10 -8.64
N LEU A 161 -7.16 -13.39 -7.54
CA LEU A 161 -8.15 -12.95 -6.57
C LEU A 161 -8.31 -11.44 -6.70
N GLY A 162 -9.52 -10.93 -6.82
CA GLY A 162 -9.78 -9.49 -6.92
C GLY A 162 -11.06 -9.07 -6.23
N TRP A 163 -11.06 -7.85 -5.67
CA TRP A 163 -12.30 -7.20 -5.29
C TRP A 163 -13.03 -6.72 -6.55
N ARG A 164 -12.28 -6.13 -7.48
CA ARG A 164 -12.78 -5.71 -8.78
C ARG A 164 -11.76 -5.94 -9.89
N LEU A 165 -12.25 -6.31 -11.07
CA LEU A 165 -11.46 -6.38 -12.30
C LEU A 165 -12.12 -5.56 -13.41
N SER A 166 -11.38 -4.64 -14.00
CA SER A 166 -11.65 -4.10 -15.34
C SER A 166 -10.59 -4.67 -16.27
N ASP A 167 -11.01 -5.45 -17.26
CA ASP A 167 -10.13 -6.21 -18.14
C ASP A 167 -9.93 -5.58 -19.53
N ASP A 168 -10.59 -4.45 -19.80
CA ASP A 168 -10.69 -3.78 -21.10
C ASP A 168 -10.02 -2.40 -21.13
N PHE A 169 -8.92 -2.21 -20.41
CA PHE A 169 -8.09 -1.01 -20.48
C PHE A 169 -6.60 -1.36 -20.59
N GLU A 170 -5.79 -0.43 -21.10
CA GLU A 170 -4.33 -0.60 -21.17
C GLU A 170 -3.69 -0.53 -19.77
N LEU A 171 -3.09 -1.64 -19.33
CA LEU A 171 -2.31 -1.69 -18.10
C LEU A 171 -1.00 -0.91 -18.22
N ILE A 172 -0.46 -0.81 -19.44
CA ILE A 172 0.69 0.02 -19.80
C ILE A 172 0.24 0.98 -20.90
N THR A 173 0.28 2.28 -20.62
CA THR A 173 -0.08 3.33 -21.58
C THR A 173 0.68 3.15 -22.91
N GLY A 174 -0.05 3.05 -24.01
CA GLY A 174 0.50 2.88 -25.36
C GLY A 174 0.79 1.43 -25.76
N ASP A 175 0.53 0.45 -24.88
CA ASP A 175 0.64 -0.98 -25.18
C ASP A 175 -0.78 -1.57 -25.31
N SER A 176 -1.29 -1.60 -26.54
CA SER A 176 -2.65 -2.09 -26.84
C SER A 176 -2.85 -3.59 -26.54
N LYS A 177 -1.78 -4.33 -26.28
CA LYS A 177 -1.80 -5.75 -25.89
C LYS A 177 -1.60 -5.94 -24.38
N SER A 178 -1.66 -4.86 -23.60
CA SER A 178 -1.47 -4.90 -22.15
C SER A 178 -2.78 -5.01 -21.37
N SER A 179 -3.96 -4.99 -22.01
CA SER A 179 -5.21 -5.20 -21.27
C SER A 179 -5.28 -6.61 -20.68
N MET A 180 -5.90 -6.75 -19.50
CA MET A 180 -6.03 -8.06 -18.86
C MET A 180 -6.79 -9.04 -19.75
N TRP A 181 -7.79 -8.57 -20.51
CA TRP A 181 -8.47 -9.37 -21.53
C TRP A 181 -7.49 -9.91 -22.57
N SER A 182 -6.68 -9.03 -23.19
CA SER A 182 -5.72 -9.42 -24.24
C SER A 182 -4.68 -10.41 -23.70
N LEU A 183 -4.17 -10.15 -22.51
CA LEU A 183 -3.16 -10.99 -21.86
C LEU A 183 -3.69 -12.37 -21.52
N LEU A 184 -4.85 -12.46 -20.86
CA LEU A 184 -5.45 -13.75 -20.48
C LEU A 184 -5.93 -14.54 -21.70
N ALA A 185 -6.51 -13.89 -22.71
CA ALA A 185 -6.90 -14.54 -23.96
C ALA A 185 -5.69 -15.11 -24.71
N THR A 186 -4.59 -14.34 -24.78
CA THR A 186 -3.32 -14.79 -25.39
C THR A 186 -2.69 -15.95 -24.60
N ALA A 187 -2.71 -15.89 -23.27
CA ALA A 187 -2.21 -16.97 -22.44
C ALA A 187 -3.06 -18.24 -22.64
N SER A 188 -4.39 -18.11 -22.61
CA SER A 188 -5.29 -19.24 -22.83
C SER A 188 -5.15 -19.84 -24.23
N SER A 189 -4.89 -19.07 -25.28
CA SER A 189 -4.66 -19.63 -26.63
C SER A 189 -3.36 -20.44 -26.72
N ARG A 190 -2.41 -20.16 -25.82
CA ARG A 190 -1.17 -20.93 -25.61
C ARG A 190 -1.33 -22.06 -24.59
N LYS A 191 -2.57 -22.42 -24.24
CA LYS A 191 -2.94 -23.49 -23.29
C LYS A 191 -2.57 -23.21 -21.82
N VAL A 192 -2.20 -21.97 -21.48
CA VAL A 192 -1.98 -21.58 -20.07
C VAL A 192 -3.30 -21.68 -19.31
N GLN A 193 -3.28 -22.27 -18.12
CA GLN A 193 -4.48 -22.36 -17.29
C GLN A 193 -4.77 -21.01 -16.62
N VAL A 194 -5.96 -20.45 -16.88
CA VAL A 194 -6.40 -19.19 -16.26
C VAL A 194 -7.50 -19.47 -15.24
N ARG A 195 -7.35 -18.97 -14.01
CA ARG A 195 -8.37 -19.09 -12.97
C ARG A 195 -8.57 -17.76 -12.25
N ALA A 196 -9.81 -17.39 -11.96
CA ALA A 196 -10.10 -16.16 -11.21
C ALA A 196 -11.23 -16.35 -10.20
N MET A 197 -11.13 -15.66 -9.06
CA MET A 197 -12.23 -15.48 -8.13
C MET A 197 -12.41 -13.98 -7.88
N LEU A 198 -13.55 -13.45 -8.31
CA LEU A 198 -13.86 -12.02 -8.26
C LEU A 198 -15.03 -11.78 -7.33
N SER A 199 -14.90 -10.83 -6.41
CA SER A 199 -15.92 -10.56 -5.39
C SER A 199 -17.29 -10.26 -5.99
N GLN A 200 -18.33 -10.98 -5.56
CA GLN A 200 -19.72 -10.71 -5.96
C GLN A 200 -20.25 -9.39 -5.39
N HIS A 201 -19.64 -8.88 -4.32
CA HIS A 201 -20.09 -7.67 -3.62
C HIS A 201 -20.23 -6.44 -4.53
N VAL A 202 -19.39 -6.31 -5.56
CA VAL A 202 -19.42 -5.17 -6.49
C VAL A 202 -20.46 -5.34 -7.62
N GLY A 203 -21.37 -6.30 -7.47
CA GLY A 203 -22.50 -6.52 -8.35
C GLY A 203 -22.07 -6.76 -9.80
N ASN A 204 -22.62 -5.96 -10.71
CA ASN A 204 -22.40 -6.14 -12.15
C ASN A 204 -20.97 -5.81 -12.62
N ALA A 205 -20.15 -5.13 -11.81
CA ALA A 205 -18.82 -4.69 -12.24
C ALA A 205 -17.90 -5.86 -12.62
N ASN A 206 -18.05 -7.02 -11.96
CA ASN A 206 -17.24 -8.22 -12.24
C ASN A 206 -17.93 -9.20 -13.20
N ARG A 207 -19.20 -8.97 -13.57
CA ARG A 207 -19.99 -9.92 -14.39
C ARG A 207 -19.34 -10.17 -15.75
N MET A 208 -18.97 -9.11 -16.47
CA MET A 208 -18.37 -9.25 -17.81
C MET A 208 -16.99 -9.91 -17.77
N PRO A 209 -16.05 -9.52 -16.89
CA PRO A 209 -14.79 -10.25 -16.72
C PRO A 209 -14.99 -11.74 -16.43
N VAL A 210 -15.93 -12.11 -15.55
CA VAL A 210 -16.24 -13.53 -15.25
C VAL A 210 -16.73 -14.27 -16.50
N VAL A 211 -17.68 -13.69 -17.24
CA VAL A 211 -18.21 -14.27 -18.50
C VAL A 211 -17.08 -14.45 -19.52
N ARG A 212 -16.26 -13.43 -19.70
CA ARG A 212 -15.13 -13.40 -20.64
C ARG A 212 -14.10 -14.48 -20.32
N ILE A 213 -13.70 -14.63 -19.06
CA ILE A 213 -12.75 -15.68 -18.65
C ILE A 213 -13.36 -17.07 -18.83
N ASN A 214 -14.63 -17.28 -18.48
CA ASN A 214 -15.30 -18.58 -18.63
C ASN A 214 -15.49 -19.00 -20.10
N ALA A 215 -15.54 -18.04 -21.03
CA ALA A 215 -15.59 -18.28 -22.47
C ALA A 215 -14.25 -18.77 -23.05
N MET A 216 -13.11 -18.53 -22.37
CA MET A 216 -11.80 -18.99 -22.83
C MET A 216 -11.66 -20.51 -22.71
N THR A 217 -10.97 -21.16 -23.64
CA THR A 217 -10.76 -22.62 -23.64
C THR A 217 -10.16 -23.12 -22.33
N HIS A 218 -9.13 -22.44 -21.83
CA HIS A 218 -8.40 -22.81 -20.61
C HIS A 218 -8.70 -21.88 -19.41
N GLY A 219 -9.74 -21.04 -19.53
CA GLY A 219 -10.19 -20.11 -18.49
C GLY A 219 -11.39 -20.62 -17.70
N ALA A 220 -11.38 -20.34 -16.40
CA ALA A 220 -12.54 -20.46 -15.52
C ALA A 220 -12.53 -19.36 -14.46
N ALA A 221 -13.69 -18.78 -14.15
CA ALA A 221 -13.82 -17.75 -13.13
C ALA A 221 -15.08 -17.97 -12.29
N ILE A 222 -14.95 -17.69 -10.99
CA ILE A 222 -16.02 -17.73 -10.00
C ILE A 222 -16.37 -16.29 -9.59
N HIS A 223 -17.67 -16.00 -9.56
CA HIS A 223 -18.18 -14.78 -8.94
C HIS A 223 -18.39 -15.04 -7.45
N ASP A 224 -17.33 -14.82 -6.67
CA ASP A 224 -17.18 -15.34 -5.32
C ASP A 224 -18.02 -14.55 -4.31
N ASP A 225 -18.98 -15.24 -3.72
CA ASP A 225 -19.95 -14.73 -2.75
C ASP A 225 -19.75 -15.30 -1.34
N ARG A 226 -18.66 -16.04 -1.11
CA ARG A 226 -18.36 -16.69 0.17
C ARG A 226 -17.83 -15.72 1.23
N PHE A 227 -18.57 -14.66 1.47
CA PHE A 227 -18.35 -13.67 2.53
C PHE A 227 -19.62 -13.49 3.38
N ARG A 228 -19.47 -12.88 4.56
CA ARG A 228 -20.62 -12.58 5.43
C ARG A 228 -21.51 -11.51 4.81
N ARG A 229 -22.80 -11.46 5.15
CA ARG A 229 -23.68 -10.34 4.79
C ARG A 229 -23.01 -8.99 5.10
N PHE A 230 -23.02 -8.07 4.14
CA PHE A 230 -22.31 -6.78 4.14
C PHE A 230 -20.77 -6.84 4.09
N GLY A 231 -20.18 -8.04 4.02
CA GLY A 231 -18.77 -8.25 3.74
C GLY A 231 -18.49 -8.28 2.24
N SER A 232 -17.20 -8.43 1.91
CA SER A 232 -16.71 -8.60 0.55
C SER A 232 -15.42 -9.42 0.56
N HIS A 233 -15.05 -9.97 -0.59
CA HIS A 233 -13.67 -10.37 -0.81
C HIS A 233 -12.84 -9.17 -1.24
N HIS A 234 -11.89 -8.76 -0.40
CA HIS A 234 -11.09 -7.56 -0.62
C HIS A 234 -9.62 -7.85 -1.00
N GLN A 235 -9.23 -9.12 -1.08
CA GLN A 235 -7.88 -9.54 -1.48
C GLN A 235 -7.63 -9.19 -2.96
N LYS A 236 -6.46 -8.60 -3.24
CA LYS A 236 -5.94 -8.40 -4.61
C LYS A 236 -4.65 -9.21 -4.74
N ILE A 237 -4.75 -10.40 -5.33
CA ILE A 237 -3.63 -11.34 -5.47
C ILE A 237 -3.57 -11.82 -6.91
N LEU A 238 -2.42 -11.66 -7.56
CA LEU A 238 -2.14 -12.26 -8.87
C LEU A 238 -1.00 -13.27 -8.71
N ILE A 239 -1.16 -14.44 -9.31
CA ILE A 239 -0.16 -15.50 -9.30
C ILE A 239 0.10 -15.94 -10.72
N VAL A 240 1.38 -15.99 -11.07
CA VAL A 240 1.84 -16.41 -12.39
C VAL A 240 2.90 -17.46 -12.23
N LYS A 241 2.63 -18.66 -12.77
CA LYS A 241 3.66 -19.64 -13.08
C LYS A 241 3.99 -19.49 -14.56
N GLY A 242 5.21 -19.07 -14.87
CA GLY A 242 5.71 -18.94 -16.23
C GLY A 242 7.14 -19.45 -16.35
N SER A 243 7.82 -19.08 -17.43
CA SER A 243 9.22 -19.48 -17.66
C SER A 243 10.20 -18.95 -16.61
N GLU A 244 9.84 -17.90 -15.87
CA GLU A 244 10.62 -17.36 -14.74
C GLU A 244 10.29 -18.02 -13.38
N GLY A 245 9.48 -19.07 -13.38
CA GLY A 245 9.03 -19.74 -12.17
C GLY A 245 7.74 -19.14 -11.58
N LEU A 246 7.54 -19.36 -10.28
CA LEU A 246 6.36 -18.91 -9.56
C LEU A 246 6.56 -17.47 -9.04
N ILE A 247 5.72 -16.56 -9.51
CA ILE A 247 5.70 -15.15 -9.11
C ILE A 247 4.32 -14.84 -8.54
N ALA A 248 4.27 -14.19 -7.38
CA ALA A 248 3.03 -13.73 -6.77
C ALA A 248 3.05 -12.22 -6.55
N PHE A 249 1.88 -11.60 -6.60
CA PHE A 249 1.66 -10.19 -6.32
C PHE A 249 0.57 -10.04 -5.27
N CYS A 250 0.75 -9.14 -4.31
CA CYS A 250 -0.31 -8.77 -3.37
C CYS A 250 -0.16 -7.32 -2.85
N GLY A 251 -1.27 -6.71 -2.45
CA GLY A 251 -1.30 -5.35 -1.90
C GLY A 251 -2.65 -4.66 -2.09
N GLY A 252 -2.66 -3.33 -2.14
CA GLY A 252 -3.91 -2.54 -2.20
C GLY A 252 -4.51 -2.36 -3.60
N ILE A 253 -3.73 -2.61 -4.65
CA ILE A 253 -4.10 -2.30 -6.04
C ILE A 253 -4.95 -3.41 -6.67
N ASP A 254 -6.23 -3.10 -6.94
CA ASP A 254 -7.07 -3.84 -7.89
C ASP A 254 -6.68 -3.50 -9.34
N ILE A 255 -6.95 -4.41 -10.28
CA ILE A 255 -6.74 -4.18 -11.71
C ILE A 255 -7.94 -3.39 -12.26
N VAL A 256 -7.91 -2.07 -12.08
CA VAL A 256 -8.93 -1.13 -12.55
C VAL A 256 -8.30 0.18 -13.02
N ALA A 257 -8.92 0.84 -14.01
CA ALA A 257 -8.33 2.00 -14.71
C ALA A 257 -8.02 3.19 -13.78
N ASN A 258 -8.82 3.39 -12.73
CA ASN A 258 -8.65 4.50 -11.80
C ASN A 258 -7.46 4.33 -10.81
N ARG A 259 -6.62 3.31 -11.01
CA ARG A 259 -5.31 3.18 -10.34
C ARG A 259 -4.15 3.80 -11.13
N VAL A 260 -4.40 4.17 -12.39
CA VAL A 260 -3.40 4.78 -13.29
C VAL A 260 -3.91 6.03 -14.01
N VAL A 261 -5.23 6.16 -14.17
CA VAL A 261 -5.89 7.33 -14.75
C VAL A 261 -6.71 8.01 -13.67
N ASN A 262 -6.63 9.33 -13.56
CA ASN A 262 -7.55 10.06 -12.70
C ASN A 262 -8.95 10.04 -13.30
N THR A 263 -9.89 9.37 -12.65
CA THR A 263 -11.30 9.35 -13.07
C THR A 263 -12.19 10.27 -12.25
N GLY A 264 -11.62 11.10 -11.37
CA GLY A 264 -12.34 12.06 -10.52
C GLY A 264 -13.24 11.43 -9.44
N GLY A 265 -13.17 10.11 -9.23
CA GLY A 265 -14.02 9.39 -8.29
C GLY A 265 -13.23 8.59 -7.25
N GLY A 266 -13.42 8.93 -5.98
CA GLY A 266 -13.19 8.01 -4.87
C GLY A 266 -14.11 6.81 -5.11
N SER A 267 -13.61 5.59 -4.96
CA SER A 267 -14.24 4.44 -5.62
C SER A 267 -15.71 4.24 -5.19
N SER A 268 -16.57 3.98 -6.18
CA SER A 268 -17.94 3.44 -6.09
C SER A 268 -19.01 4.23 -5.32
N GLY A 269 -19.76 5.06 -6.08
CA GLY A 269 -21.19 5.27 -5.87
C GLY A 269 -21.57 6.34 -4.85
N GLY A 270 -22.07 7.48 -5.35
CA GLY A 270 -22.83 8.45 -4.55
C GLY A 270 -22.14 9.81 -4.47
N SER A 271 -22.81 10.81 -5.04
CA SER A 271 -22.48 12.23 -4.97
C SER A 271 -22.26 12.71 -3.53
N SER A 272 -21.05 13.19 -3.23
CA SER A 272 -20.81 14.44 -2.46
C SER A 272 -19.31 14.67 -2.19
N GLY A 273 -18.73 15.64 -2.90
CA GLY A 273 -17.74 16.56 -2.31
C GLY A 273 -16.24 16.31 -2.50
N GLY A 274 -15.75 15.20 -3.09
CA GLY A 274 -14.31 14.96 -3.18
C GLY A 274 -13.85 14.31 -4.49
N GLY A 275 -13.30 15.11 -5.42
CA GLY A 275 -12.84 14.66 -6.75
C GLY A 275 -11.49 13.92 -6.78
N GLY A 276 -11.24 12.98 -5.86
CA GLY A 276 -9.94 12.28 -5.76
C GLY A 276 -9.99 10.84 -6.30
N SER A 277 -9.01 10.45 -7.14
CA SER A 277 -8.87 9.06 -7.61
C SER A 277 -7.77 8.33 -6.83
N PRO A 278 -7.94 7.03 -6.52
CA PRO A 278 -6.98 6.23 -5.74
C PRO A 278 -5.74 5.85 -6.54
N LEU A 279 -4.95 6.86 -6.90
CA LEU A 279 -3.74 6.74 -7.70
C LEU A 279 -2.52 6.37 -6.86
N HIS A 280 -2.49 6.80 -5.59
CA HIS A 280 -1.43 6.46 -4.65
C HIS A 280 -1.77 5.20 -3.85
N ASP A 281 -0.99 4.15 -4.05
CA ASP A 281 -1.20 2.84 -3.41
C ASP A 281 0.11 2.03 -3.41
N VAL A 282 0.16 0.97 -2.62
CA VAL A 282 1.34 0.10 -2.48
C VAL A 282 0.97 -1.36 -2.73
N HIS A 283 1.79 -2.00 -3.55
CA HIS A 283 1.71 -3.43 -3.86
C HIS A 283 3.10 -4.05 -3.74
N CYS A 284 3.21 -5.37 -3.80
CA CYS A 284 4.49 -6.04 -3.89
C CYS A 284 4.47 -7.21 -4.89
N ARG A 285 5.63 -7.47 -5.50
CA ARG A 285 5.98 -8.72 -6.18
C ARG A 285 6.80 -9.57 -5.23
N ILE A 286 6.49 -10.86 -5.16
CA ILE A 286 7.19 -11.85 -4.34
C ILE A 286 7.60 -13.03 -5.22
N THR A 287 8.85 -13.44 -5.09
CA THR A 287 9.34 -14.75 -5.55
C THR A 287 10.04 -15.48 -4.39
N GLY A 288 10.24 -16.79 -4.56
CA GLY A 288 10.76 -17.65 -3.50
C GLY A 288 9.64 -18.34 -2.71
N PRO A 289 9.96 -18.93 -1.55
CA PRO A 289 9.02 -19.80 -0.83
C PRO A 289 7.67 -19.15 -0.48
N ALA A 290 7.63 -17.86 -0.16
CA ALA A 290 6.40 -17.15 0.21
C ALA A 290 5.44 -16.90 -0.95
N ALA A 291 5.91 -16.97 -2.21
CA ALA A 291 5.01 -16.93 -3.36
C ALA A 291 4.06 -18.14 -3.36
N HIS A 292 4.52 -19.28 -2.86
CA HIS A 292 3.68 -20.48 -2.67
C HIS A 292 2.62 -20.29 -1.59
N ASP A 293 2.92 -19.57 -0.52
CA ASP A 293 1.95 -19.32 0.55
C ASP A 293 0.79 -18.43 0.06
N LEU A 294 1.04 -17.52 -0.88
CA LEU A 294 -0.01 -16.77 -1.61
C LEU A 294 -0.78 -17.68 -2.59
N LEU A 295 -0.10 -18.61 -3.28
CA LEU A 295 -0.75 -19.64 -4.10
C LEU A 295 -1.74 -20.46 -3.29
N ARG A 296 -1.32 -20.94 -2.12
CA ARG A 296 -2.19 -21.71 -1.23
C ARG A 296 -3.46 -20.95 -0.85
N ILE A 297 -3.42 -19.62 -0.68
CA ILE A 297 -4.63 -18.81 -0.45
C ILE A 297 -5.63 -18.93 -1.61
N PHE A 298 -5.16 -18.88 -2.86
CA PHE A 298 -6.01 -19.09 -4.03
C PHE A 298 -6.56 -20.52 -4.05
N LEU A 299 -5.68 -21.52 -3.89
CA LEU A 299 -6.04 -22.94 -3.95
C LEU A 299 -7.11 -23.30 -2.91
N GLU A 300 -6.92 -22.87 -1.66
CA GLU A 300 -7.86 -23.11 -0.56
C GLU A 300 -9.22 -22.47 -0.82
N ARG A 301 -9.25 -21.22 -1.30
CA ARG A 301 -10.52 -20.54 -1.62
C ARG A 301 -11.24 -21.22 -2.78
N TRP A 302 -10.51 -21.55 -3.84
CA TRP A 302 -11.08 -22.23 -5.02
C TRP A 302 -11.66 -23.58 -4.63
N GLN A 303 -10.87 -24.45 -3.98
CA GLN A 303 -11.30 -25.80 -3.59
C GLN A 303 -12.39 -25.81 -2.52
N ASP A 304 -12.58 -24.72 -1.77
CA ASP A 304 -13.69 -24.62 -0.83
C ASP A 304 -14.99 -24.14 -1.51
N HIS A 305 -14.93 -23.45 -2.65
CA HIS A 305 -16.11 -22.85 -3.28
C HIS A 305 -16.98 -23.90 -4.00
N PRO A 306 -18.31 -23.99 -3.76
CA PRO A 306 -19.15 -25.06 -4.31
C PRO A 306 -19.10 -25.20 -5.84
N ASP A 307 -18.94 -24.08 -6.55
CA ASP A 307 -18.86 -24.08 -8.02
C ASP A 307 -17.58 -24.71 -8.61
N HIS A 308 -16.54 -24.93 -7.80
CA HIS A 308 -15.23 -25.35 -8.30
C HIS A 308 -15.28 -26.70 -9.01
N GLY A 309 -16.02 -27.68 -8.47
CA GLY A 309 -16.04 -29.05 -8.99
C GLY A 309 -16.54 -29.15 -10.44
N LYS A 310 -17.59 -28.38 -10.78
CA LYS A 310 -18.12 -28.32 -12.15
C LYS A 310 -17.13 -27.64 -13.10
N LEU A 311 -16.47 -26.57 -12.64
CA LEU A 311 -15.48 -25.86 -13.45
C LEU A 311 -14.24 -26.74 -13.69
N ASP A 312 -13.73 -27.39 -12.65
CA ASP A 312 -12.58 -28.29 -12.73
C ASP A 312 -12.86 -29.49 -13.62
N GLY A 313 -14.06 -30.10 -13.51
CA GLY A 313 -14.47 -31.20 -14.39
C GLY A 313 -14.53 -30.81 -15.87
N LYS A 314 -14.90 -29.56 -16.18
CA LYS A 314 -15.00 -29.06 -17.57
C LYS A 314 -13.68 -28.48 -18.10
N LYS A 315 -12.88 -27.85 -17.26
CA LYS A 315 -11.73 -27.01 -17.65
C LYS A 315 -10.38 -27.56 -17.13
N GLY A 316 -10.40 -28.72 -16.47
CA GLY A 316 -9.26 -29.33 -15.81
C GLY A 316 -9.05 -28.83 -14.37
N ALA A 317 -8.56 -29.72 -13.51
CA ALA A 317 -8.17 -29.40 -12.15
C ALA A 317 -7.04 -28.36 -12.11
N LEU A 318 -6.91 -27.66 -10.98
CA LEU A 318 -5.87 -26.65 -10.79
C LEU A 318 -4.46 -27.25 -10.93
N LEU A 319 -3.67 -26.72 -11.87
CA LEU A 319 -2.25 -27.07 -12.01
C LEU A 319 -1.44 -26.71 -10.76
N GLY A 320 -1.76 -25.59 -10.11
CA GLY A 320 -1.06 -25.12 -8.90
C GLY A 320 -1.13 -26.08 -7.71
N LEU A 321 -2.01 -27.09 -7.71
CA LEU A 321 -2.04 -28.13 -6.68
C LEU A 321 -0.78 -29.02 -6.69
N LYS A 322 -0.08 -29.08 -7.83
CA LYS A 322 1.17 -29.82 -7.97
C LYS A 322 2.40 -28.95 -7.76
N GLU A 323 2.23 -27.64 -7.58
CA GLU A 323 3.34 -26.72 -7.42
C GLU A 323 4.03 -26.96 -6.06
N SER A 324 5.32 -27.28 -6.09
CA SER A 324 6.16 -27.37 -4.89
C SER A 324 6.54 -25.97 -4.40
N VAL A 325 6.87 -25.85 -3.12
CA VAL A 325 7.44 -24.61 -2.58
C VAL A 325 8.75 -24.27 -3.32
N PRO A 326 8.86 -23.09 -3.96
CA PRO A 326 10.09 -22.70 -4.67
C PRO A 326 11.29 -22.59 -3.72
N GLY A 327 12.50 -22.80 -4.26
CA GLY A 327 13.74 -22.51 -3.55
C GLY A 327 13.96 -21.01 -3.31
N PRO A 328 15.00 -20.62 -2.54
CA PRO A 328 15.32 -19.24 -2.28
C PRO A 328 15.64 -18.43 -3.55
N THR A 329 15.13 -17.20 -3.63
CA THR A 329 15.38 -16.25 -4.72
C THR A 329 15.91 -14.90 -4.25
N GLY A 330 15.96 -14.66 -2.93
CA GLY A 330 16.42 -13.39 -2.39
C GLY A 330 16.70 -13.45 -0.88
N LYS A 331 16.82 -12.27 -0.27
CA LYS A 331 17.26 -12.10 1.13
C LYS A 331 16.13 -11.80 2.12
N HIS A 332 14.90 -11.60 1.64
CA HIS A 332 13.79 -11.15 2.49
C HIS A 332 13.16 -12.32 3.23
N ILE A 333 12.74 -12.02 4.46
CA ILE A 333 11.98 -12.93 5.32
C ILE A 333 10.53 -12.46 5.27
N VAL A 334 9.61 -13.38 4.97
CA VAL A 334 8.21 -13.07 4.69
C VAL A 334 7.31 -13.98 5.49
N GLN A 335 6.23 -13.43 6.02
CA GLN A 335 5.11 -14.17 6.59
C GLN A 335 3.82 -13.63 5.99
N ILE A 336 2.90 -14.52 5.63
CA ILE A 336 1.61 -14.12 5.05
C ILE A 336 0.53 -14.05 6.12
N GLY A 337 -0.08 -12.87 6.28
CA GLY A 337 -1.26 -12.66 7.11
C GLY A 337 -2.53 -12.62 6.27
N ARG A 338 -3.63 -13.15 6.80
CA ARG A 338 -4.93 -13.16 6.12
C ARG A 338 -6.08 -12.94 7.09
N THR A 339 -7.24 -12.58 6.53
CA THR A 339 -8.46 -12.32 7.28
C THR A 339 -9.64 -13.01 6.60
N TYR A 340 -10.38 -13.81 7.36
CA TYR A 340 -11.63 -14.45 6.92
C TYR A 340 -12.70 -14.28 8.00
N GLY A 341 -13.92 -13.98 7.57
CA GLY A 341 -15.06 -13.94 8.48
C GLY A 341 -15.41 -15.34 8.99
N ASN A 342 -15.90 -15.42 10.22
CA ASN A 342 -16.35 -16.67 10.86
C ASN A 342 -17.72 -17.19 10.36
N GLY A 343 -18.32 -16.56 9.36
CA GLY A 343 -19.67 -16.86 8.89
C GLY A 343 -19.78 -17.41 7.47
N ALA A 344 -18.68 -17.53 6.73
CA ALA A 344 -18.67 -18.08 5.36
C ALA A 344 -18.50 -19.61 5.32
N GLY A 345 -18.31 -20.26 6.48
CA GLY A 345 -18.18 -21.71 6.57
C GLY A 345 -16.95 -22.29 5.87
N TYR A 346 -15.85 -21.54 5.77
CA TYR A 346 -14.62 -22.04 5.17
C TYR A 346 -14.08 -23.23 5.95
N ARG A 347 -13.82 -24.37 5.28
CA ARG A 347 -13.25 -25.55 5.96
C ARG A 347 -11.85 -25.30 6.52
N PHE A 348 -11.07 -24.46 5.84
CA PHE A 348 -9.72 -24.07 6.27
C PHE A 348 -9.70 -22.94 7.32
N ALA A 349 -10.85 -22.28 7.57
CA ALA A 349 -10.99 -21.21 8.56
C ALA A 349 -12.38 -21.24 9.22
N PRO A 350 -12.77 -22.34 9.89
CA PRO A 350 -14.15 -22.56 10.34
C PRO A 350 -14.59 -21.56 11.42
N LYS A 351 -13.63 -21.00 12.17
CA LYS A 351 -13.88 -19.94 13.17
C LYS A 351 -13.50 -18.54 12.67
N GLY A 352 -13.26 -18.40 11.36
CA GLY A 352 -12.65 -17.21 10.76
C GLY A 352 -11.15 -17.13 11.04
N GLU A 353 -10.53 -16.07 10.52
CA GLU A 353 -9.10 -15.81 10.68
C GLU A 353 -8.82 -14.30 10.78
N GLN A 354 -7.86 -13.93 11.63
CA GLN A 354 -7.41 -12.54 11.82
C GLN A 354 -5.88 -12.46 11.99
N THR A 355 -5.13 -13.31 11.28
CA THR A 355 -3.67 -13.37 11.39
C THR A 355 -3.01 -12.08 10.92
N ALA A 356 -3.58 -11.40 9.91
CA ALA A 356 -3.13 -10.06 9.48
C ALA A 356 -3.19 -9.03 10.63
N LYS A 357 -4.30 -8.99 11.38
CA LYS A 357 -4.44 -8.11 12.55
C LYS A 357 -3.36 -8.40 13.60
N ARG A 358 -3.15 -9.68 13.90
CA ARG A 358 -2.16 -10.12 14.90
C ARG A 358 -0.74 -9.70 14.51
N MET A 359 -0.37 -9.81 13.23
CA MET A 359 0.92 -9.35 12.72
C MET A 359 1.11 -7.85 12.92
N ILE A 360 0.12 -7.04 12.54
CA ILE A 360 0.18 -5.58 12.70
C ILE A 360 0.35 -5.19 14.17
N LEU A 361 -0.47 -5.76 15.07
CA LEU A 361 -0.39 -5.46 16.49
C LEU A 361 0.94 -5.91 17.12
N LYS A 362 1.49 -7.05 16.69
CA LYS A 362 2.82 -7.50 17.14
C LYS A 362 3.90 -6.54 16.69
N ALA A 363 3.94 -6.18 15.40
CA ALA A 363 4.97 -5.30 14.87
C ALA A 363 4.95 -3.92 15.58
N ILE A 364 3.77 -3.38 15.88
CA ILE A 364 3.63 -2.14 16.67
C ILE A 364 4.17 -2.28 18.10
N ARG A 365 3.93 -3.43 18.76
CA ARG A 365 4.51 -3.69 20.10
C ARG A 365 6.04 -3.75 20.06
N GLU A 366 6.61 -4.25 18.97
CA GLU A 366 8.06 -4.38 18.81
C GLU A 366 8.77 -3.11 18.33
N ALA A 367 8.04 -2.09 17.89
CA ALA A 367 8.64 -0.83 17.47
C ALA A 367 9.48 -0.19 18.59
N ARG A 368 10.64 0.35 18.22
CA ARG A 368 11.63 1.00 19.11
C ARG A 368 12.13 2.36 18.61
N GLN A 369 11.95 2.68 17.33
CA GLN A 369 12.45 3.91 16.73
C GLN A 369 11.31 4.74 16.14
N PHE A 370 10.56 4.20 15.21
CA PHE A 370 9.46 4.92 14.58
C PHE A 370 8.45 3.99 13.92
N ILE A 371 7.26 4.55 13.66
CA ILE A 371 6.21 3.89 12.88
C ILE A 371 5.75 4.87 11.80
N TYR A 372 5.76 4.41 10.55
CA TYR A 372 5.18 5.08 9.40
C TYR A 372 4.02 4.26 8.85
N ILE A 373 2.86 4.89 8.65
CA ILE A 373 1.63 4.24 8.23
C ILE A 373 1.06 4.99 7.03
N GLU A 374 0.73 4.26 5.96
CA GLU A 374 -0.23 4.73 4.97
C GLU A 374 -1.44 3.83 4.97
N ASP A 375 -2.62 4.39 5.22
CA ASP A 375 -3.85 3.59 5.29
C ASP A 375 -5.10 4.42 4.92
N GLN A 376 -5.95 3.82 4.08
CA GLN A 376 -7.16 4.43 3.55
C GLN A 376 -8.13 4.89 4.65
N TYR A 377 -8.22 4.17 5.77
CA TYR A 377 -9.31 4.32 6.74
C TYR A 377 -8.84 4.77 8.13
N LEU A 378 -7.96 4.00 8.78
CA LEU A 378 -7.53 4.12 10.19
C LEU A 378 -8.63 4.51 11.18
N VAL A 379 -9.55 3.57 11.45
CA VAL A 379 -10.66 3.77 12.41
C VAL A 379 -10.73 2.70 13.50
N SER A 380 -9.73 1.83 13.60
CA SER A 380 -9.71 0.76 14.61
C SER A 380 -9.23 1.27 15.97
N MET A 381 -10.09 1.23 16.99
CA MET A 381 -9.72 1.65 18.35
C MET A 381 -8.71 0.69 19.00
N GLU A 382 -8.72 -0.58 18.64
CA GLU A 382 -7.71 -1.55 19.07
C GLU A 382 -6.32 -1.15 18.55
N LEU A 383 -6.25 -0.76 17.27
CA LEU A 383 -5.03 -0.26 16.65
C LEU A 383 -4.59 1.07 17.30
N SER A 384 -5.51 2.01 17.53
CA SER A 384 -5.20 3.27 18.22
C SER A 384 -4.58 3.03 19.60
N ARG A 385 -5.14 2.12 20.40
CA ARG A 385 -4.57 1.77 21.72
C ARG A 385 -3.18 1.15 21.60
N ALA A 386 -2.96 0.26 20.63
CA ALA A 386 -1.66 -0.35 20.41
C ALA A 386 -0.60 0.70 20.02
N LEU A 387 -0.95 1.65 19.16
CA LEU A 387 -0.09 2.77 18.79
C LEU A 387 0.20 3.68 19.98
N GLN A 388 -0.82 4.02 20.78
CA GLN A 388 -0.63 4.80 22.02
C GLN A 388 0.39 4.13 22.96
N ALA A 389 0.27 2.82 23.16
CA ALA A 389 1.21 2.05 23.98
C ALA A 389 2.64 2.00 23.40
N ALA A 390 2.82 2.26 22.11
CA ALA A 390 4.14 2.33 21.48
C ALA A 390 4.79 3.73 21.58
N LEU A 391 4.01 4.80 21.73
CA LEU A 391 4.50 6.20 21.75
C LEU A 391 5.63 6.49 22.77
N PRO A 392 5.64 5.91 23.98
CA PRO A 392 6.75 6.11 24.90
C PRO A 392 8.08 5.54 24.38
N ARG A 393 8.04 4.50 23.55
CA ARG A 393 9.22 3.79 23.04
C ARG A 393 9.76 4.36 21.73
N ILE A 394 8.94 5.08 20.96
CA ILE A 394 9.30 5.57 19.63
C ILE A 394 9.54 7.09 19.62
N GLN A 395 10.31 7.54 18.63
CA GLN A 395 10.65 8.93 18.38
C GLN A 395 9.54 9.65 17.62
N HIS A 396 8.93 9.01 16.63
CA HIS A 396 7.81 9.57 15.87
C HIS A 396 6.85 8.50 15.34
N LEU A 397 5.58 8.90 15.23
CA LEU A 397 4.52 8.20 14.51
C LEU A 397 4.04 9.11 13.38
N THR A 398 4.25 8.66 12.14
CA THR A 398 3.78 9.38 10.95
C THR A 398 2.65 8.59 10.30
N ILE A 399 1.52 9.26 10.09
CA ILE A 399 0.34 8.70 9.43
C ILE A 399 0.08 9.51 8.17
N VAL A 400 -0.08 8.83 7.05
CA VAL A 400 -0.51 9.40 5.77
C VAL A 400 -1.82 8.73 5.37
N MET A 401 -2.84 9.51 5.07
CA MET A 401 -4.18 8.98 4.77
C MET A 401 -4.92 9.91 3.80
N PRO A 402 -5.96 9.45 3.08
CA PRO A 402 -6.73 10.36 2.24
C PRO A 402 -7.50 11.32 3.13
N ASP A 403 -7.87 12.49 2.62
CA ASP A 403 -8.77 13.39 3.35
C ASP A 403 -10.13 12.70 3.62
N SER A 404 -10.80 13.06 4.72
CA SER A 404 -12.01 12.37 5.20
C SER A 404 -13.19 12.43 4.24
N PRO A 405 -13.47 13.54 3.52
CA PRO A 405 -14.51 13.57 2.49
C PRO A 405 -14.30 12.52 1.39
N LEU A 406 -13.04 12.19 1.06
CA LEU A 406 -12.74 11.26 -0.02
C LEU A 406 -13.21 9.82 0.28
N VAL A 407 -13.37 9.47 1.55
CA VAL A 407 -13.82 8.13 1.98
C VAL A 407 -15.26 8.12 2.50
N ALA A 408 -16.01 9.21 2.32
CA ALA A 408 -17.38 9.33 2.83
C ALA A 408 -18.37 8.37 2.13
N GLY A 409 -18.09 8.00 0.87
CA GLY A 409 -18.84 6.95 0.15
C GLY A 409 -18.56 5.54 0.66
N ASP A 410 -17.35 5.29 1.18
CA ASP A 410 -16.91 3.98 1.66
C ASP A 410 -17.30 3.74 3.13
N MET A 411 -17.37 4.81 3.93
CA MET A 411 -17.55 4.72 5.37
C MET A 411 -18.44 5.83 5.91
N ARG A 412 -19.40 5.44 6.77
CA ARG A 412 -20.26 6.39 7.49
C ARG A 412 -19.47 7.17 8.56
N GLN A 413 -19.61 8.50 8.53
CA GLN A 413 -19.01 9.44 9.50
C GLN A 413 -17.47 9.34 9.60
N PRO A 414 -16.73 9.49 8.48
CA PRO A 414 -15.28 9.29 8.48
C PRO A 414 -14.57 10.30 9.38
N PHE A 415 -15.01 11.56 9.41
CA PHE A 415 -14.47 12.61 10.29
C PHE A 415 -14.51 12.21 11.77
N TYR A 416 -15.70 11.87 12.28
CA TYR A 416 -15.90 11.49 13.67
C TYR A 416 -15.07 10.26 14.06
N ARG A 417 -15.09 9.21 13.21
CA ARG A 417 -14.36 7.97 13.47
C ARG A 417 -12.84 8.17 13.48
N ARG A 418 -12.33 8.99 12.57
CA ARG A 418 -10.89 9.34 12.53
C ARG A 418 -10.51 10.25 13.68
N GLN A 419 -11.37 11.18 14.10
CA GLN A 419 -11.14 11.98 15.30
C GLN A 419 -11.01 11.08 16.54
N GLN A 420 -11.89 10.08 16.70
CA GLN A 420 -11.79 9.07 17.77
C GLN A 420 -10.47 8.28 17.71
N PHE A 421 -9.96 8.00 16.51
CA PHE A 421 -8.69 7.28 16.34
C PHE A 421 -7.48 8.17 16.67
N ILE A 422 -7.46 9.41 16.17
CA ILE A 422 -6.32 10.32 16.15
C ILE A 422 -6.18 11.11 17.45
N ALA A 423 -7.29 11.61 18.03
CA ALA A 423 -7.22 12.49 19.19
C ALA A 423 -6.50 11.86 20.40
N PRO A 424 -6.72 10.58 20.75
CA PRO A 424 -5.96 9.92 21.80
C PRO A 424 -4.46 9.82 21.50
N LEU A 425 -4.08 9.60 20.22
CA LEU A 425 -2.69 9.56 19.80
C LEU A 425 -2.01 10.92 19.96
N LYS A 426 -2.67 11.98 19.50
CA LYS A 426 -2.19 13.36 19.66
C LYS A 426 -2.05 13.76 21.12
N LYS A 427 -3.02 13.39 21.96
CA LYS A 427 -2.97 13.63 23.41
C LYS A 427 -1.79 12.91 24.07
N ALA A 428 -1.55 11.64 23.70
CA ALA A 428 -0.49 10.83 24.31
C ALA A 428 0.92 11.15 23.78
N GLY A 429 1.05 11.53 22.51
CA GLY A 429 2.34 11.68 21.84
C GLY A 429 2.75 13.10 21.47
N GLY A 430 1.85 14.08 21.60
CA GLY A 430 2.10 15.48 21.26
C GLY A 430 2.70 15.64 19.86
N SER A 431 3.85 16.31 19.78
CA SER A 431 4.58 16.57 18.53
C SER A 431 5.18 15.33 17.85
N LYS A 432 5.26 14.18 18.56
CA LYS A 432 5.70 12.90 17.98
C LYS A 432 4.71 12.34 16.96
N VAL A 433 3.42 12.66 17.09
CA VAL A 433 2.36 12.16 16.23
C VAL A 433 2.07 13.16 15.13
N ARG A 434 2.33 12.78 13.88
CA ARG A 434 2.10 13.62 12.71
C ARG A 434 1.15 12.90 11.76
N VAL A 435 0.14 13.63 11.30
CA VAL A 435 -0.89 13.11 10.40
C VAL A 435 -0.91 14.01 9.18
N PHE A 436 -0.81 13.40 8.01
CA PHE A 436 -0.76 14.07 6.73
C PHE A 436 -1.78 13.44 5.78
N TYR A 437 -2.16 14.21 4.77
CA TYR A 437 -2.77 13.70 3.55
C TYR A 437 -1.94 14.18 2.37
N LEU A 438 -2.08 13.49 1.24
CA LEU A 438 -1.39 13.89 0.02
C LEU A 438 -2.17 15.03 -0.66
N SER A 439 -1.49 16.13 -0.92
CA SER A 439 -2.01 17.24 -1.74
C SER A 439 -0.93 17.75 -2.69
N PRO A 440 -0.55 16.94 -3.70
CA PRO A 440 0.49 17.33 -4.64
C PRO A 440 0.00 18.48 -5.54
N PRO A 441 0.72 19.61 -5.63
CA PRO A 441 0.32 20.74 -6.47
C PRO A 441 0.11 20.33 -7.92
N GLY A 442 -1.04 20.70 -8.50
CA GLY A 442 -1.39 20.39 -9.88
C GLY A 442 -1.54 18.90 -10.22
N LYS A 443 -1.65 18.01 -9.22
CA LYS A 443 -1.83 16.56 -9.44
C LYS A 443 -3.04 16.03 -8.69
N ALA A 444 -3.68 15.01 -9.27
CA ALA A 444 -4.86 14.36 -8.71
C ALA A 444 -4.58 13.22 -7.71
N HIS A 445 -3.32 13.03 -7.29
CA HIS A 445 -2.89 11.96 -6.37
C HIS A 445 -3.20 12.31 -4.90
N THR A 446 -4.43 12.74 -4.61
CA THR A 446 -4.84 13.13 -3.25
C THR A 446 -5.38 11.96 -2.43
N TYR A 447 -5.78 10.87 -3.10
CA TYR A 447 -6.37 9.71 -2.47
C TYR A 447 -5.31 8.64 -2.21
N VAL A 448 -4.95 8.48 -0.93
CA VAL A 448 -4.10 7.40 -0.43
C VAL A 448 -4.96 6.14 -0.25
N HIS A 449 -4.77 5.16 -1.13
CA HIS A 449 -5.44 3.86 -1.05
C HIS A 449 -4.55 2.76 -0.46
N ALA A 450 -3.27 3.06 -0.20
CA ALA A 450 -2.32 2.17 0.44
C ALA A 450 -2.86 1.55 1.74
N LYS A 451 -2.37 0.35 2.08
CA LYS A 451 -2.45 -0.26 3.42
C LYS A 451 -1.07 -0.81 3.76
N MET A 452 -0.22 0.08 4.25
CA MET A 452 1.17 -0.25 4.53
C MET A 452 1.68 0.32 5.85
N TYR A 453 2.60 -0.42 6.46
CA TYR A 453 3.32 -0.03 7.67
C TYR A 453 4.81 -0.21 7.42
N VAL A 454 5.63 0.77 7.79
CA VAL A 454 7.08 0.65 7.90
C VAL A 454 7.46 0.94 9.35
N ILE A 455 8.24 0.05 9.94
CA ILE A 455 8.60 0.09 11.34
C ILE A 455 10.11 -0.04 11.46
N ASP A 456 10.71 0.97 12.12
CA ASP A 456 12.14 1.06 12.45
C ASP A 456 13.10 0.89 11.24
N ASP A 457 12.65 1.12 10.01
CA ASP A 457 13.38 0.79 8.77
C ASP A 457 13.83 -0.68 8.67
N ARG A 458 13.22 -1.58 9.46
CA ARG A 458 13.55 -3.01 9.52
C ARG A 458 12.42 -3.92 9.05
N PHE A 459 11.18 -3.49 9.22
CA PHE A 459 10.02 -4.33 8.95
C PHE A 459 8.95 -3.55 8.18
N ALA A 460 8.31 -4.22 7.23
CA ALA A 460 7.22 -3.66 6.46
C ALA A 460 6.04 -4.63 6.38
N ILE A 461 4.83 -4.07 6.38
CA ILE A 461 3.57 -4.78 6.12
C ILE A 461 2.94 -4.10 4.91
N ILE A 462 2.54 -4.88 3.90
CA ILE A 462 1.85 -4.41 2.69
C ILE A 462 0.68 -5.36 2.45
N GLY A 463 -0.52 -4.83 2.21
CA GLY A 463 -1.72 -5.66 2.05
C GLY A 463 -2.94 -4.92 1.50
N SER A 464 -4.10 -5.54 1.69
CA SER A 464 -5.40 -5.15 1.11
C SER A 464 -6.48 -4.86 2.15
#